data_AF-A0A1F3E1Q1-F1
#
_entry.id   AF-A0A1F3E1Q1-F1
#
_cell.length_a   1.000
_cell.length_b   1.000
_cell.length_c   1.000
_cell.angle_alpha   90.00
_cell.angle_beta   90.00
_cell.angle_gamma   90.00
#
_symmetry.space_group_name_H-M   'P 1'
#
loop_
_entity.id
_entity.type
_entity.pdbx_description
1 polymer ?
#
loop_
_entity_poly.entity_id
_entity_poly.type
_entity_poly.pdbx_seq_one_letter_code
_entity_poly.pdbx_strand_id
1 'polypeptide(L)'
;MEQGASINQIKKTIRNSFDEQGIKSSLIGVLFAPPTSFIKSEIVDSFEYFHYRSERIINFFWVGYEQADENDSKKIFELNKEFWKFNPYEFNKLRNEFENETRWIFSGESDLLLFTATSDESELIAFDFADAIVINLEKAKEEKAISSVRGLFEIVFSISQKLKKENSSLKLSGQLIIHAARTSAFSLLVSFLPNRFQKDINTVYAFCTENIKKSTEQRL
;
A
#
# COMPACT_ATOMS: atom_id res chain seq x y z
N MET A 1 10.48 -0.26 -1.75
CA MET A 1 9.61 0.83 -1.28
C MET A 1 9.99 2.10 -2.01
N GLU A 2 9.00 2.83 -2.51
CA GLU A 2 9.14 3.96 -3.42
C GLU A 2 8.63 5.26 -2.80
N GLN A 3 9.11 6.40 -3.31
CA GLN A 3 8.64 7.73 -2.92
C GLN A 3 7.35 8.07 -3.70
N GLY A 4 6.38 8.68 -3.03
CA GLY A 4 5.16 9.19 -3.65
C GLY A 4 4.92 10.65 -3.30
N ALA A 5 4.96 11.54 -4.29
CA ALA A 5 4.73 12.98 -4.12
C ALA A 5 3.41 13.48 -4.77
N SER A 6 2.71 12.61 -5.53
CA SER A 6 1.35 12.84 -6.04
C SER A 6 0.75 11.53 -6.56
N ILE A 7 -0.59 11.44 -6.64
CA ILE A 7 -1.32 10.32 -7.25
C ILE A 7 -0.87 10.11 -8.70
N ASN A 8 -0.63 11.19 -9.45
CA ASN A 8 -0.16 11.09 -10.84
C ASN A 8 1.25 10.49 -10.95
N GLN A 9 2.16 10.83 -10.03
CA GLN A 9 3.47 10.19 -9.97
C GLN A 9 3.36 8.72 -9.60
N ILE A 10 2.52 8.38 -8.61
CA ILE A 10 2.24 6.98 -8.25
C ILE A 10 1.72 6.20 -9.46
N LYS A 11 0.72 6.74 -10.18
CA LYS A 11 0.19 6.14 -11.41
C LYS A 11 1.27 5.95 -12.47
N LYS A 12 2.14 6.94 -12.68
CA LYS A 12 3.26 6.85 -13.64
C LYS A 12 4.25 5.75 -13.24
N THR A 13 4.62 5.66 -11.97
CA THR A 13 5.56 4.61 -11.51
C THR A 13 4.95 3.22 -11.63
N ILE A 14 3.66 3.07 -11.28
CA ILE A 14 2.92 1.81 -11.49
C ILE A 14 2.87 1.45 -12.98
N ARG A 15 2.65 2.42 -13.88
CA ARG A 15 2.65 2.18 -15.34
C ARG A 15 3.97 1.58 -15.81
N ASN A 16 5.09 2.22 -15.45
CA ASN A 16 6.42 1.73 -15.80
C ASN A 16 6.66 0.30 -15.28
N SER A 17 6.29 0.06 -14.01
CA SER A 17 6.37 -1.25 -13.38
C SER A 17 5.52 -2.31 -14.09
N PHE A 18 4.33 -1.95 -14.58
CA PHE A 18 3.46 -2.84 -15.35
C PHE A 18 4.06 -3.19 -16.72
N ASP A 19 4.62 -2.20 -17.42
CA ASP A 19 5.28 -2.40 -18.72
C ASP A 19 6.51 -3.29 -18.61
N GLU A 20 7.40 -3.01 -17.66
CA GLU A 20 8.61 -3.80 -17.41
C GLU A 20 8.31 -5.26 -17.08
N GLN A 21 7.16 -5.51 -16.45
CA GLN A 21 6.78 -6.84 -15.97
C GLN A 21 5.78 -7.55 -16.89
N GLY A 22 5.23 -6.87 -17.89
CA GLY A 22 4.18 -7.40 -18.78
C GLY A 22 2.89 -7.78 -18.03
N ILE A 23 2.55 -7.07 -16.96
CA ILE A 23 1.33 -7.29 -16.16
C ILE A 23 0.32 -6.16 -16.39
N LYS A 24 -0.97 -6.44 -16.19
CA LYS A 24 -2.04 -5.43 -16.30
C LYS A 24 -2.74 -5.10 -14.98
N SER A 25 -2.39 -5.81 -13.91
CA SER A 25 -3.00 -5.66 -12.59
C SER A 25 -2.03 -6.05 -11.50
N SER A 26 -2.03 -5.33 -10.38
CA SER A 26 -1.26 -5.65 -9.18
C SER A 26 -1.92 -5.07 -7.93
N LEU A 27 -1.64 -5.71 -6.78
CA LEU A 27 -1.82 -5.07 -5.48
C LEU A 27 -0.81 -3.92 -5.33
N ILE A 28 -1.27 -2.81 -4.77
CA ILE A 28 -0.50 -1.61 -4.46
C ILE A 28 -0.57 -1.38 -2.95
N GLY A 29 0.55 -0.97 -2.34
CA GLY A 29 0.58 -0.49 -0.96
C GLY A 29 0.93 0.98 -0.91
N VAL A 30 0.17 1.77 -0.15
CA VAL A 30 0.47 3.19 0.12
C VAL A 30 0.45 3.41 1.62
N LEU A 31 1.59 3.80 2.17
CA LEU A 31 1.79 3.98 3.59
C LEU A 31 1.86 5.47 3.95
N PHE A 32 0.86 5.94 4.68
CA PHE A 32 0.83 7.26 5.31
C PHE A 32 1.29 7.13 6.76
N ALA A 33 2.58 7.30 6.98
CA ALA A 33 3.22 7.06 8.27
C ALA A 33 4.14 8.23 8.65
N PRO A 34 3.65 9.30 9.32
CA PRO A 34 4.50 10.41 9.73
C PRO A 34 5.58 9.96 10.73
N PRO A 35 6.69 10.71 10.89
CA PRO A 35 7.79 10.30 11.75
C PRO A 35 7.37 10.32 13.23
N THR A 36 7.23 9.13 13.81
CA THR A 36 6.96 8.89 15.23
C THR A 36 7.95 7.89 15.81
N SER A 37 7.96 7.72 17.14
CA SER A 37 8.75 6.67 17.80
C SER A 37 8.30 5.25 17.39
N PHE A 38 7.00 5.08 17.11
CA PHE A 38 6.45 3.85 16.57
C PHE A 38 7.02 3.55 15.19
N ILE A 39 6.97 4.51 14.27
CA ILE A 39 7.51 4.35 12.90
C ILE A 39 9.02 4.12 12.89
N LYS A 40 9.75 4.75 13.80
CA LYS A 40 11.19 4.48 13.95
C LYS A 40 11.45 3.00 14.27
N SER A 41 10.81 2.47 15.31
CA SER A 41 11.07 1.10 15.77
C SER A 41 10.45 0.02 14.88
N GLU A 42 9.32 0.29 14.24
CA GLU A 42 8.60 -0.71 13.44
C GLU A 42 8.96 -0.70 11.95
N ILE A 43 9.33 0.47 11.41
CA ILE A 43 9.55 0.64 9.97
C ILE A 43 10.99 1.00 9.65
N VAL A 44 11.52 2.07 10.23
CA VAL A 44 12.87 2.57 9.91
C VAL A 44 13.93 1.51 10.18
N ASP A 45 13.88 0.85 11.35
CA ASP A 45 14.85 -0.18 11.76
C ASP A 45 14.84 -1.42 10.82
N SER A 46 13.80 -1.60 10.02
CA SER A 46 13.66 -2.71 9.05
C SER A 46 13.58 -2.23 7.60
N PHE A 47 13.82 -0.95 7.35
CA PHE A 47 13.52 -0.33 6.07
C PHE A 47 14.32 -0.95 4.92
N GLU A 48 15.60 -1.24 5.13
CA GLU A 48 16.45 -1.93 4.15
C GLU A 48 15.82 -3.23 3.67
N TYR A 49 15.41 -4.05 4.65
CA TYR A 49 14.77 -5.32 4.39
C TYR A 49 13.48 -5.13 3.58
N PHE A 50 12.60 -4.20 3.99
CA PHE A 50 11.36 -3.92 3.26
C PHE A 50 11.62 -3.39 1.85
N HIS A 51 12.63 -2.55 1.69
CA HIS A 51 13.00 -1.99 0.40
C HIS A 51 13.32 -3.10 -0.61
N TYR A 52 14.26 -3.99 -0.28
CA TYR A 52 14.62 -5.12 -1.15
C TYR A 52 13.53 -6.17 -1.25
N ARG A 53 12.81 -6.45 -0.17
CA ARG A 53 11.78 -7.49 -0.13
C ARG A 53 10.54 -7.14 -0.95
N SER A 54 10.20 -5.85 -1.02
CA SER A 54 9.11 -5.34 -1.87
C SER A 54 9.51 -5.21 -3.33
N GLU A 55 10.81 -5.06 -3.60
CA GLU A 55 11.37 -4.85 -4.93
C GLU A 55 10.87 -5.93 -5.91
N ARG A 56 10.29 -5.49 -7.03
CA ARG A 56 9.72 -6.36 -8.09
C ARG A 56 8.57 -7.26 -7.64
N ILE A 57 8.02 -7.10 -6.44
CA ILE A 57 6.90 -7.91 -5.93
C ILE A 57 5.63 -7.08 -5.78
N ILE A 58 5.76 -5.86 -5.27
CA ILE A 58 4.66 -4.91 -5.07
C ILE A 58 5.18 -3.49 -5.26
N ASN A 59 4.41 -2.62 -5.92
CA ASN A 59 4.67 -1.19 -5.83
C ASN A 59 4.17 -0.72 -4.45
N PHE A 60 5.11 -0.36 -3.58
CA PHE A 60 4.84 -0.03 -2.17
C PHE A 60 5.40 1.36 -1.87
N PHE A 61 4.53 2.34 -1.68
CA PHE A 61 4.86 3.75 -1.54
C PHE A 61 4.91 4.18 -0.08
N TRP A 62 5.97 4.89 0.32
CA TRP A 62 6.06 5.54 1.63
C TRP A 62 5.90 7.05 1.47
N VAL A 63 4.77 7.56 1.93
CA VAL A 63 4.33 8.92 1.64
C VAL A 63 5.14 9.93 2.46
N GLY A 64 5.63 10.97 1.78
CA GLY A 64 6.35 12.08 2.41
C GLY A 64 7.82 11.80 2.73
N TYR A 65 8.34 10.61 2.43
CA TYR A 65 9.76 10.30 2.61
C TYR A 65 10.49 10.44 1.28
N GLU A 66 11.60 11.17 1.30
CA GLU A 66 12.44 11.39 0.13
C GLU A 66 13.92 11.31 0.46
N GLN A 67 14.73 11.08 -0.57
CA GLN A 67 16.17 11.08 -0.45
C GLN A 67 16.64 12.51 -0.13
N ALA A 68 17.60 12.60 0.79
CA ALA A 68 18.17 13.83 1.29
C ALA A 68 19.66 13.88 0.95
N ASP A 69 20.19 15.09 0.84
CA ASP A 69 21.61 15.31 0.77
C ASP A 69 22.28 14.99 2.11
N GLU A 70 23.55 14.59 2.10
CA GLU A 70 24.34 14.28 3.30
C GLU A 70 24.35 15.43 4.34
N ASN A 71 24.37 16.66 3.83
CA ASN A 71 24.40 17.89 4.61
C ASN A 71 23.01 18.40 5.01
N ASP A 72 21.93 17.69 4.67
CA ASP A 72 20.57 18.10 5.03
C ASP A 72 20.34 17.93 6.54
N SER A 73 20.13 19.06 7.22
CA SER A 73 19.83 19.12 8.67
C SER A 73 18.55 18.38 9.08
N LYS A 74 17.67 18.06 8.14
CA LYS A 74 16.38 17.38 8.38
C LYS A 74 16.43 15.87 8.11
N LYS A 75 17.63 15.30 7.91
CA LYS A 75 17.79 13.85 7.76
C LYS A 75 17.27 13.08 8.99
N ILE A 76 16.56 11.99 8.74
CA ILE A 76 15.91 11.15 9.75
C ILE A 76 16.66 9.85 9.95
N PHE A 77 17.11 9.24 8.85
CA PHE A 77 17.91 8.02 8.88
C PHE A 77 18.79 7.92 7.63
N GLU A 78 19.74 6.99 7.66
CA GLU A 78 20.63 6.66 6.55
C GLU A 78 20.37 5.20 6.15
N LEU A 79 20.30 4.95 4.85
CA LEU A 79 20.25 3.62 4.26
C LEU A 79 21.23 3.57 3.09
N ASN A 80 22.17 2.63 3.07
CA ASN A 80 23.09 2.45 1.93
C ASN A 80 23.84 3.71 1.47
N LYS A 81 24.25 4.56 2.43
CA LYS A 81 24.86 5.88 2.19
C LYS A 81 23.92 6.91 1.53
N GLU A 82 22.64 6.60 1.46
CA GLU A 82 21.58 7.52 1.08
C GLU A 82 20.87 8.01 2.34
N PHE A 83 20.75 9.33 2.47
CA PHE A 83 20.04 9.93 3.58
C PHE A 83 18.56 10.05 3.22
N TRP A 84 17.70 9.91 4.20
CA TRP A 84 16.25 10.05 4.02
C TRP A 84 15.72 11.14 4.93
N LYS A 85 14.80 11.95 4.41
CA LYS A 85 14.09 12.99 5.17
C LYS A 85 12.59 12.84 4.99
N PHE A 86 11.86 13.43 5.94
CA PHE A 86 10.42 13.58 5.84
C PHE A 86 10.08 15.00 5.39
N ASN A 87 9.28 15.09 4.33
CA ASN A 87 8.73 16.31 3.79
C ASN A 87 7.24 16.40 4.17
N PRO A 88 6.88 17.16 5.23
CA PRO A 88 5.48 17.26 5.68
C PRO A 88 4.56 17.93 4.66
N TYR A 89 5.10 18.73 3.74
CA TYR A 89 4.32 19.35 2.68
C TYR A 89 3.88 18.31 1.65
N GLU A 90 4.82 17.50 1.14
CA GLU A 90 4.48 16.41 0.19
C GLU A 90 3.59 15.35 0.84
N PHE A 91 3.81 15.04 2.12
CA PHE A 91 2.91 14.18 2.88
C PHE A 91 1.47 14.71 2.87
N ASN A 92 1.27 15.96 3.30
CA ASN A 92 -0.07 16.55 3.41
C ASN A 92 -0.74 16.73 2.05
N LYS A 93 0.04 17.05 1.01
CA LYS A 93 -0.46 17.16 -0.36
C LYS A 93 -1.02 15.82 -0.84
N LEU A 94 -0.25 14.74 -0.73
CA LEU A 94 -0.71 13.42 -1.17
C LEU A 94 -1.85 12.88 -0.30
N ARG A 95 -1.82 13.15 1.02
CA ARG A 95 -2.93 12.86 1.94
C ARG A 95 -4.22 13.53 1.44
N ASN A 96 -4.17 14.83 1.15
CA ASN A 96 -5.31 15.58 0.62
C ASN A 96 -5.80 15.01 -0.72
N GLU A 97 -4.90 14.60 -1.61
CA GLU A 97 -5.29 13.98 -2.89
C GLU A 97 -6.08 12.68 -2.65
N PHE A 98 -5.64 11.81 -1.74
CA PHE A 98 -6.37 10.59 -1.39
C PHE A 98 -7.71 10.87 -0.69
N GLU A 99 -7.78 11.82 0.26
CA GLU A 99 -9.05 12.25 0.90
C GLU A 99 -10.02 12.90 -0.10
N ASN A 100 -9.50 13.50 -1.17
CA ASN A 100 -10.33 14.07 -2.24
C ASN A 100 -10.82 13.02 -3.23
N GLU A 101 -10.06 11.98 -3.52
CA GLU A 101 -10.45 10.90 -4.44
C GLU A 101 -11.25 9.77 -3.74
N THR A 102 -11.12 9.65 -2.42
CA THR A 102 -11.68 8.53 -1.64
C THR A 102 -12.45 8.99 -0.40
N ARG A 103 -13.19 8.10 0.25
CA ARG A 103 -13.84 8.32 1.55
C ARG A 103 -12.88 8.10 2.73
N TRP A 104 -11.68 7.59 2.48
CA TRP A 104 -10.67 7.45 3.52
C TRP A 104 -10.30 8.83 4.02
N ILE A 105 -10.22 8.96 5.33
CA ILE A 105 -9.74 10.13 6.04
C ILE A 105 -8.55 9.68 6.87
N PHE A 106 -7.46 10.44 6.80
CA PHE A 106 -6.26 10.11 7.54
C PHE A 106 -6.56 10.05 9.04
N SER A 107 -6.19 8.94 9.68
CA SER A 107 -6.53 8.68 11.08
C SER A 107 -5.84 9.61 12.08
N GLY A 108 -4.75 10.26 11.66
CA GLY A 108 -3.84 10.99 12.54
C GLY A 108 -2.67 10.12 13.04
N GLU A 109 -2.68 8.83 12.76
CA GLU A 109 -1.62 7.85 13.09
C GLU A 109 -0.99 7.30 11.80
N SER A 110 -0.55 6.04 11.74
CA SER A 110 0.04 5.45 10.55
C SER A 110 -0.93 4.52 9.83
N ASP A 111 -1.40 4.95 8.66
CA ASP A 111 -2.36 4.21 7.84
C ASP A 111 -1.67 3.53 6.66
N LEU A 112 -1.85 2.22 6.54
CA LEU A 112 -1.52 1.44 5.34
C LEU A 112 -2.79 1.23 4.51
N LEU A 113 -2.77 1.75 3.29
CA LEU A 113 -3.80 1.50 2.28
C LEU A 113 -3.30 0.41 1.33
N LEU A 114 -4.09 -0.64 1.14
CA LEU A 114 -3.85 -1.67 0.13
C LEU A 114 -5.01 -1.67 -0.86
N PHE A 115 -4.72 -1.55 -2.15
CA PHE A 115 -5.76 -1.54 -3.19
C PHE A 115 -5.21 -2.10 -4.50
N THR A 116 -6.09 -2.44 -5.43
CA THR A 116 -5.68 -2.95 -6.73
C THR A 116 -5.53 -1.80 -7.72
N ALA A 117 -4.47 -1.81 -8.51
CA ALA A 117 -4.35 -0.97 -9.70
C ALA A 117 -4.42 -1.83 -10.96
N THR A 118 -5.09 -1.31 -11.99
CA THR A 118 -5.23 -1.95 -13.30
C THR A 118 -4.87 -0.99 -14.41
N SER A 119 -4.20 -1.46 -15.46
CA SER A 119 -4.10 -0.71 -16.72
C SER A 119 -5.32 -1.01 -17.59
N ASP A 120 -6.02 0.02 -18.06
CA ASP A 120 -7.11 -0.15 -19.04
C ASP A 120 -6.57 -0.33 -20.47
N GLU A 121 -7.48 -0.47 -21.45
CA GLU A 121 -7.12 -0.58 -22.87
C GLU A 121 -6.50 0.70 -23.44
N SER A 122 -6.69 1.84 -22.78
CA SER A 122 -6.06 3.13 -23.10
C SER A 122 -4.69 3.30 -22.42
N GLU A 123 -4.19 2.23 -21.78
CA GLU A 123 -2.94 2.20 -21.03
C GLU A 123 -2.89 3.17 -19.83
N LEU A 124 -4.05 3.62 -19.35
CA LEU A 124 -4.15 4.46 -18.16
C LEU A 124 -4.24 3.59 -16.91
N ILE A 125 -3.58 4.02 -15.83
CA ILE A 125 -3.67 3.35 -14.53
C ILE A 125 -4.92 3.83 -13.80
N ALA A 126 -5.83 2.88 -13.59
CA ALA A 126 -7.00 3.04 -12.73
C ALA A 126 -6.74 2.42 -11.35
N PHE A 127 -7.14 3.14 -10.29
CA PHE A 127 -7.13 2.63 -8.92
C PHE A 127 -8.52 2.10 -8.57
N ASP A 128 -8.58 0.87 -8.08
CA ASP A 128 -9.80 0.26 -7.57
C ASP A 128 -9.83 0.35 -6.04
N PHE A 129 -10.57 1.33 -5.55
CA PHE A 129 -10.79 1.58 -4.13
C PHE A 129 -12.05 0.92 -3.55
N ALA A 130 -12.78 0.13 -4.35
CA ALA A 130 -14.05 -0.46 -3.91
C ALA A 130 -13.86 -1.43 -2.73
N ASP A 131 -12.73 -2.13 -2.68
CA ASP A 131 -12.33 -3.05 -1.61
C ASP A 131 -10.92 -2.72 -1.12
N ALA A 132 -10.62 -1.43 -1.02
CA ALA A 132 -9.38 -1.02 -0.38
C ALA A 132 -9.36 -1.52 1.07
N ILE A 133 -8.18 -1.96 1.49
CA ILE A 133 -7.93 -2.34 2.86
C ILE A 133 -7.23 -1.15 3.51
N VAL A 134 -7.78 -0.66 4.62
CA VAL A 134 -7.17 0.40 5.41
C VAL A 134 -6.78 -0.20 6.74
N ILE A 135 -5.51 -0.08 7.10
CA ILE A 135 -4.98 -0.62 8.36
C ILE A 135 -4.27 0.51 9.09
N ASN A 136 -4.83 0.94 10.22
CA ASN A 136 -4.12 1.75 11.18
C ASN A 136 -3.14 0.84 11.95
N LEU A 137 -1.83 1.08 11.78
CA LEU A 137 -0.77 0.20 12.26
C LEU A 137 -0.59 0.26 13.78
N GLU A 138 -0.68 1.45 14.37
CA GLU A 138 -0.58 1.67 15.82
C GLU A 138 -1.71 0.95 16.54
N LYS A 139 -2.97 1.21 16.13
CA LYS A 139 -4.16 0.55 16.68
C LYS A 139 -4.11 -0.96 16.47
N ALA A 140 -3.74 -1.41 15.29
CA ALA A 140 -3.58 -2.84 15.02
C ALA A 140 -2.52 -3.47 15.95
N LYS A 141 -1.46 -2.77 16.31
CA LYS A 141 -0.48 -3.30 17.27
C LYS A 141 -0.99 -3.24 18.71
N GLU A 142 -1.63 -2.14 19.12
CA GLU A 142 -2.19 -1.94 20.45
C GLU A 142 -3.25 -2.98 20.79
N GLU A 143 -4.16 -3.24 19.86
CA GLU A 143 -5.21 -4.28 19.97
C GLU A 143 -4.64 -5.70 19.79
N LYS A 144 -3.33 -5.82 19.59
CA LYS A 144 -2.62 -7.08 19.31
C LYS A 144 -3.16 -7.76 18.04
N ALA A 145 -3.75 -7.00 17.11
CA ALA A 145 -4.17 -7.45 15.78
C ALA A 145 -2.97 -8.01 14.99
N ILE A 146 -1.83 -7.33 15.10
CA ILE A 146 -0.55 -7.76 14.54
C ILE A 146 0.48 -7.92 15.67
N SER A 147 1.44 -8.81 15.49
CA SER A 147 2.59 -8.90 16.40
C SER A 147 3.62 -7.80 16.14
N SER A 148 3.77 -7.41 14.88
CA SER A 148 4.66 -6.35 14.40
C SER A 148 4.25 -5.90 13.01
N VAL A 149 4.61 -4.67 12.63
CA VAL A 149 4.44 -4.16 11.26
C VAL A 149 5.25 -4.99 10.27
N ARG A 150 6.45 -5.45 10.67
CA ARG A 150 7.26 -6.38 9.88
C ARG A 150 6.50 -7.65 9.49
N GLY A 151 5.80 -8.27 10.44
CA GLY A 151 5.01 -9.47 10.18
C GLY A 151 3.86 -9.20 9.20
N LEU A 152 3.17 -8.07 9.36
CA LEU A 152 2.12 -7.64 8.43
C LEU A 152 2.67 -7.43 7.02
N PHE A 153 3.80 -6.72 6.88
CA PHE A 153 4.41 -6.47 5.57
C PHE A 153 4.83 -7.77 4.89
N GLU A 154 5.37 -8.76 5.62
CA GLU A 154 5.67 -10.07 5.04
C GLU A 154 4.44 -10.78 4.48
N ILE A 155 3.30 -10.70 5.16
CA ILE A 155 2.05 -11.26 4.67
C ILE A 155 1.67 -10.55 3.36
N VAL A 156 1.68 -9.22 3.34
CA VAL A 156 1.36 -8.41 2.14
C VAL A 156 2.29 -8.75 0.98
N PHE A 157 3.59 -8.85 1.21
CA PHE A 157 4.59 -9.17 0.18
C PHE A 157 4.44 -10.60 -0.34
N SER A 158 4.13 -11.56 0.54
CA SER A 158 3.93 -12.96 0.17
C SER A 158 2.69 -13.13 -0.72
N ILE A 159 1.61 -12.43 -0.40
CA ILE A 159 0.37 -12.45 -1.19
C ILE A 159 0.57 -11.79 -2.54
N SER A 160 1.25 -10.64 -2.56
CA SER A 160 1.60 -9.95 -3.82
C SER A 160 2.43 -10.85 -4.74
N GLN A 161 3.40 -11.58 -4.18
CA GLN A 161 4.21 -12.52 -4.94
C GLN A 161 3.38 -13.69 -5.51
N LYS A 162 2.42 -14.21 -4.73
CA LYS A 162 1.52 -15.27 -5.18
C LYS A 162 0.61 -14.79 -6.32
N LEU A 163 -0.03 -13.63 -6.17
CA LEU A 163 -0.88 -13.03 -7.19
C LEU A 163 -0.09 -12.75 -8.48
N LYS A 164 1.15 -12.27 -8.37
CA LYS A 164 2.02 -12.04 -9.53
C LYS A 164 2.32 -13.34 -10.29
N LYS A 165 2.63 -14.44 -9.59
CA LYS A 165 2.86 -15.75 -10.21
C LYS A 165 1.62 -16.26 -10.95
N GLU A 166 0.44 -16.13 -10.35
CA GLU A 166 -0.84 -16.55 -10.95
C GLU A 166 -1.20 -15.69 -12.18
N ASN A 167 -0.98 -14.37 -12.12
CA ASN A 167 -1.20 -13.47 -13.26
C ASN A 167 -0.21 -13.73 -14.42
N SER A 168 1.02 -14.17 -14.12
CA SER A 168 2.01 -14.49 -15.15
C SER A 168 1.72 -15.81 -15.90
N SER A 169 1.00 -16.75 -15.27
CA SER A 169 0.62 -18.03 -15.89
C SER A 169 -0.71 -17.96 -16.66
N LEU A 170 -1.59 -17.01 -16.34
CA LEU A 170 -2.85 -16.77 -17.06
C LEU A 170 -2.72 -15.62 -18.08
N LYS A 171 -2.38 -15.94 -19.34
CA LYS A 171 -2.60 -15.03 -20.48
C LYS A 171 -4.07 -14.94 -20.91
N LEU A 172 -5.02 -14.64 -19.99
CA LEU A 172 -6.46 -14.61 -20.34
C LEU A 172 -7.23 -13.44 -19.72
N SER A 173 -7.81 -12.62 -20.60
CA SER A 173 -8.87 -11.59 -20.44
C SER A 173 -9.01 -10.88 -19.09
N GLY A 174 -8.66 -9.59 -19.08
CA GLY A 174 -8.59 -8.72 -17.90
C GLY A 174 -9.86 -8.57 -17.06
N GLN A 175 -11.06 -8.98 -17.52
CA GLN A 175 -12.29 -8.84 -16.73
C GLN A 175 -12.52 -10.01 -15.73
N LEU A 176 -12.04 -11.22 -16.03
CA LEU A 176 -12.18 -12.40 -15.15
C LEU A 176 -11.13 -12.41 -14.04
N ILE A 177 -9.93 -11.87 -14.31
CA ILE A 177 -8.82 -11.78 -13.34
C ILE A 177 -9.14 -10.79 -12.21
N ILE A 178 -9.80 -9.66 -12.51
CA ILE A 178 -10.07 -8.61 -11.53
C ILE A 178 -10.96 -9.11 -10.39
N HIS A 179 -12.05 -9.84 -10.67
CA HIS A 179 -12.92 -10.37 -9.60
C HIS A 179 -12.29 -11.54 -8.82
N ALA A 180 -11.53 -12.40 -9.50
CA ALA A 180 -10.83 -13.52 -8.87
C ALA A 180 -9.69 -13.05 -7.96
N ALA A 181 -8.85 -12.11 -8.43
CA ALA A 181 -7.76 -11.52 -7.62
C ALA A 181 -8.30 -10.71 -6.43
N ARG A 182 -9.41 -9.99 -6.61
CA ARG A 182 -10.10 -9.17 -5.59
C ARG A 182 -10.59 -9.98 -4.39
N THR A 183 -11.29 -11.08 -4.62
CA THR A 183 -11.76 -11.96 -3.53
C THR A 183 -10.63 -12.84 -2.98
N SER A 184 -9.67 -13.21 -3.83
CA SER A 184 -8.55 -14.09 -3.44
C SER A 184 -7.48 -13.35 -2.64
N ALA A 185 -7.12 -12.12 -2.98
CA ALA A 185 -6.09 -11.36 -2.25
C ALA A 185 -6.54 -11.08 -0.81
N PHE A 186 -7.78 -10.64 -0.61
CA PHE A 186 -8.34 -10.39 0.70
C PHE A 186 -8.58 -11.68 1.50
N SER A 187 -9.19 -12.70 0.89
CA SER A 187 -9.36 -14.00 1.58
C SER A 187 -8.03 -14.65 1.94
N LEU A 188 -6.99 -14.47 1.11
CA LEU A 188 -5.63 -14.89 1.43
C LEU A 188 -5.07 -14.06 2.59
N LEU A 189 -5.17 -12.72 2.56
CA LEU A 189 -4.74 -11.84 3.66
C LEU A 189 -5.38 -12.30 4.98
N VAL A 190 -6.69 -12.49 4.99
CA VAL A 190 -7.45 -12.99 6.16
C VAL A 190 -7.01 -14.40 6.56
N SER A 191 -6.77 -15.31 5.61
CA SER A 191 -6.30 -16.67 5.91
C SER A 191 -4.88 -16.73 6.50
N PHE A 192 -4.07 -15.71 6.26
CA PHE A 192 -2.73 -15.58 6.82
C PHE A 192 -2.70 -14.81 8.15
N LEU A 193 -3.80 -14.14 8.53
CA LEU A 193 -3.93 -13.56 9.86
C LEU A 193 -4.03 -14.67 10.92
N PRO A 194 -3.48 -14.49 12.13
CA PRO A 194 -3.60 -15.46 13.21
C PRO A 194 -5.06 -15.90 13.47
N ASN A 195 -5.28 -17.16 13.84
CA ASN A 195 -6.62 -17.76 14.08
C ASN A 195 -7.57 -16.95 14.98
N ARG A 196 -7.03 -16.09 15.86
CA ARG A 196 -7.82 -15.17 16.69
C ARG A 196 -8.59 -14.10 15.89
N PHE A 197 -8.16 -13.81 14.65
CA PHE A 197 -8.84 -12.90 13.71
C PHE A 197 -9.68 -13.64 12.68
N GLN A 198 -9.29 -14.86 12.31
CA GLN A 198 -10.08 -15.69 11.40
C GLN A 198 -11.44 -16.09 11.99
N LYS A 199 -11.54 -16.21 13.33
CA LYS A 199 -12.77 -16.63 14.01
C LYS A 199 -13.93 -15.63 13.90
N ASP A 200 -13.62 -14.35 13.67
CA ASP A 200 -14.63 -13.32 13.38
C ASP A 200 -14.23 -12.59 12.10
N ILE A 201 -14.38 -13.30 10.97
CA ILE A 201 -14.20 -12.74 9.63
C ILE A 201 -14.94 -11.40 9.48
N ASN A 202 -16.17 -11.27 10.00
CA ASN A 202 -16.94 -10.03 9.95
C ASN A 202 -16.30 -8.87 10.73
N THR A 203 -15.63 -9.16 11.84
CA THR A 203 -14.89 -8.18 12.63
C THR A 203 -13.63 -7.75 11.88
N VAL A 204 -12.91 -8.68 11.24
CA VAL A 204 -11.77 -8.36 10.35
C VAL A 204 -12.20 -7.55 9.14
N TYR A 205 -13.35 -7.86 8.52
CA TYR A 205 -13.93 -7.01 7.47
C TYR A 205 -14.28 -5.62 8.02
N ALA A 206 -14.86 -5.51 9.22
CA ALA A 206 -15.20 -4.22 9.82
C ALA A 206 -13.98 -3.36 10.23
N PHE A 207 -12.84 -3.98 10.57
CA PHE A 207 -11.60 -3.28 10.94
C PHE A 207 -10.66 -3.03 9.77
N CYS A 208 -10.73 -3.83 8.71
CA CYS A 208 -9.74 -3.80 7.64
C CYS A 208 -10.31 -3.42 6.27
N THR A 209 -11.60 -3.62 5.99
CA THR A 209 -12.17 -3.22 4.69
C THR A 209 -13.04 -1.99 4.85
N GLU A 210 -12.63 -0.92 4.20
CA GLU A 210 -13.51 0.20 3.94
C GLU A 210 -13.70 0.28 2.42
N ASN A 211 -14.94 0.22 1.95
CA ASN A 211 -15.20 0.75 0.63
C ASN A 211 -14.95 2.25 0.72
N ILE A 212 -13.81 2.71 0.22
CA ILE A 212 -13.46 4.13 0.22
C ILE A 212 -13.70 4.76 -1.14
N LYS A 213 -14.31 4.05 -2.09
CA LYS A 213 -14.71 4.66 -3.35
C LYS A 213 -15.80 5.71 -3.09
N LYS A 214 -15.64 6.93 -3.60
CA LYS A 214 -16.73 7.92 -3.62
C LYS A 214 -17.80 7.47 -4.63
N SER A 215 -19.08 7.56 -4.26
CA SER A 215 -20.19 7.30 -5.18
C SER A 215 -20.19 8.34 -6.29
N THR A 216 -20.35 7.94 -7.54
CA THR A 216 -20.36 8.84 -8.72
C THR A 216 -21.60 9.74 -8.78
N GLU A 217 -22.48 9.70 -7.79
CA GLU A 217 -23.61 10.62 -7.70
C GLU A 217 -23.15 12.00 -7.20
N GLN A 218 -23.09 12.93 -8.16
CA GLN A 218 -23.10 14.40 -8.09
C GLN A 218 -21.94 15.03 -8.88
N ARG A 219 -21.96 14.80 -10.20
CA ARG A 219 -21.61 15.81 -11.20
C ARG A 219 -22.78 15.92 -12.16
N LEU A 220 -23.82 16.64 -11.72
CA LEU A 220 -24.80 17.29 -12.58
C LEU A 220 -24.55 18.79 -12.50
#